data_AF-A0A6N3FTA6-F1
#
_entry.id   AF-A0A6N3FTA6-F1
#
_cell.length_a   1.000
_cell.length_b   1.000
_cell.length_c   1.000
_cell.angle_alpha   90.00
_cell.angle_beta   90.00
_cell.angle_gamma   90.00
#
_symmetry.space_group_name_H-M   'P 1'
#
loop_
_entity.id
_entity.type
_entity.pdbx_description
1 polymer ?
#
loop_
_entity_poly.entity_id
_entity_poly.type
_entity_poly.pdbx_seq_one_letter_code
_entity_poly.pdbx_strand_id
1 'polypeptide(L)'
;MNNRSNGNFRADVGGLKIQCFRGDDYIPIDGARITVSGTTGFENVNNIELVTDVVGLTQIVELPTPPVEYSLDPNINQIPYSLYDLTVERDGFDTVIIRGCQVFPTQIAYQVVNLENNLGRGGMRQEVINIPPNTLNGDYPPKIPEDPEKPLPPPTSGVVLPQPIVPEYIIVHQGVPDDPSAPNYKVPFKDYIKNVASCEIYSTWTNSAIRANIFCIISFTLNRIYTEWYRGKGKNFDITSSTAYDHAFAYGRNFYDNISQIVDEIFSTYVRRIGRKQPLLTQYCDGKRVSCPEWLSQWGSQKLGVQGKVPYEILRYYYGNNIELVTAEKVAGSPQSYPGRPLTIGSSGSAVRTIQSQLNRIARNYPLIPRVAEDGIYGPKTAEAVKTFQQIFGLPQTGVVDYATWYKISDVYVGVTRIAELTTTESSRIVRQNMFIPPIIPGLDNKRGIPKFYY
;
A
#
# COMPACT_ATOMS: atom_id res chain seq x y z
N MET A 1 -29.07 -43.40 -13.73
CA MET A 1 -29.51 -42.28 -12.88
C MET A 1 -28.90 -42.48 -11.51
N ASN A 2 -27.75 -41.87 -11.24
CA ASN A 2 -27.16 -41.81 -9.91
C ASN A 2 -27.13 -40.34 -9.51
N ASN A 3 -28.04 -39.98 -8.59
CA ASN A 3 -28.06 -38.72 -7.87
C ASN A 3 -26.71 -38.55 -7.15
N ARG A 4 -25.84 -37.69 -7.68
CA ARG A 4 -24.81 -37.06 -6.86
C ARG A 4 -25.50 -35.95 -6.08
N SER A 5 -25.72 -36.24 -4.81
CA SER A 5 -26.03 -35.28 -3.75
C SER A 5 -25.27 -33.96 -3.96
N ASN A 6 -26.01 -32.84 -3.94
CA ASN A 6 -25.47 -31.48 -3.82
C ASN A 6 -24.44 -31.45 -2.70
N GLY A 7 -23.15 -31.43 -3.06
CA GLY A 7 -22.07 -31.12 -2.15
C GLY A 7 -22.22 -29.66 -1.77
N ASN A 8 -22.61 -29.43 -0.51
CA ASN A 8 -22.59 -28.12 0.11
C ASN A 8 -21.12 -27.67 0.17
N PHE A 9 -20.62 -26.99 -0.87
CA PHE A 9 -19.29 -26.40 -0.86
C PHE A 9 -19.26 -25.41 0.31
N ARG A 10 -18.54 -25.76 1.38
CA ARG A 10 -18.35 -24.86 2.51
C ARG A 10 -17.57 -23.66 1.97
N ALA A 11 -18.21 -22.51 1.89
CA ALA A 11 -17.54 -21.27 1.52
C ALA A 11 -16.37 -21.03 2.49
N ASP A 12 -15.22 -20.65 1.95
CA ASP A 12 -14.13 -20.12 2.76
C ASP A 12 -14.53 -18.73 3.29
N VAL A 13 -13.80 -18.22 4.28
CA VAL A 13 -14.07 -16.90 4.86
C VAL A 13 -12.89 -15.96 4.69
N GLY A 14 -13.17 -14.70 4.44
CA GLY A 14 -12.21 -13.59 4.48
C GLY A 14 -12.66 -12.54 5.49
N GLY A 15 -11.71 -11.78 6.05
CA GLY A 15 -12.00 -10.68 6.95
C GLY A 15 -12.14 -9.36 6.19
N LEU A 16 -13.04 -8.48 6.66
CA LEU A 16 -13.09 -7.08 6.24
C LEU A 16 -12.97 -6.18 7.47
N LYS A 17 -12.10 -5.18 7.39
CA LYS A 17 -11.90 -4.14 8.39
C LYS A 17 -11.94 -2.78 7.70
N ILE A 18 -12.63 -1.81 8.31
CA ILE A 18 -12.86 -0.50 7.70
C ILE A 18 -12.29 0.58 8.63
N GLN A 19 -11.60 1.55 8.04
CA GLN A 19 -11.12 2.75 8.73
C GLN A 19 -11.68 4.01 8.09
N CYS A 20 -12.31 4.86 8.90
CA CYS A 20 -12.85 6.13 8.45
C CYS A 20 -11.97 7.29 8.94
N PHE A 21 -11.60 8.16 8.01
CA PHE A 21 -10.86 9.39 8.26
C PHE A 21 -11.66 10.60 7.80
N ARG A 22 -11.36 11.75 8.39
CA ARG A 22 -11.80 13.04 7.84
C ARG A 22 -10.86 13.42 6.71
N GLY A 23 -11.41 13.68 5.52
CA GLY A 23 -10.67 14.08 4.32
C GLY A 23 -9.44 13.22 4.06
N ASP A 24 -8.39 13.83 3.51
CA ASP A 24 -7.08 13.20 3.33
C ASP A 24 -6.18 13.31 4.58
N ASP A 25 -6.72 13.71 5.73
CA ASP A 25 -6.02 13.77 7.01
C ASP A 25 -6.12 12.45 7.79
N TYR A 26 -5.05 12.08 8.52
CA TYR A 26 -5.04 10.88 9.38
C TYR A 26 -5.87 11.08 10.68
N ILE A 27 -6.96 11.84 10.63
CA ILE A 27 -7.82 12.12 11.77
C ILE A 27 -9.00 11.14 11.74
N PRO A 28 -9.10 10.23 12.73
CA PRO A 28 -10.14 9.21 12.72
C PRO A 28 -11.53 9.79 12.96
N ILE A 29 -12.54 9.16 12.37
CA ILE A 29 -13.95 9.49 12.59
C ILE A 29 -14.61 8.40 13.44
N ASP A 30 -15.00 8.77 14.65
CA ASP A 30 -15.79 7.95 15.57
C ASP A 30 -17.29 7.95 15.20
N GLY A 31 -17.94 6.80 15.35
CA GLY A 31 -19.37 6.65 15.15
C GLY A 31 -19.85 6.74 13.70
N ALA A 32 -18.99 6.51 12.70
CA ALA A 32 -19.43 6.35 11.32
C ALA A 32 -20.17 5.01 11.19
N ARG A 33 -21.38 5.04 10.61
CA ARG A 33 -22.19 3.85 10.33
C ARG A 33 -21.79 3.29 8.98
N ILE A 34 -21.55 1.98 8.92
CA ILE A 34 -21.22 1.29 7.66
C ILE A 34 -22.20 0.15 7.44
N THR A 35 -22.91 0.21 6.32
CA THR A 35 -23.72 -0.89 5.82
C THR A 35 -22.91 -1.67 4.79
N VAL A 36 -22.68 -2.96 5.04
CA VAL A 36 -22.02 -3.89 4.11
C VAL A 36 -23.08 -4.78 3.47
N SER A 37 -23.15 -4.77 2.14
CA SER A 37 -24.08 -5.58 1.35
C SER A 37 -23.35 -6.43 0.32
N GLY A 38 -23.63 -7.74 0.26
CA GLY A 38 -23.03 -8.64 -0.73
C GLY A 38 -23.69 -8.52 -2.10
N THR A 39 -22.90 -8.48 -3.18
CA THR A 39 -23.43 -8.29 -4.55
C THR A 39 -23.34 -9.53 -5.44
N THR A 40 -22.63 -10.61 -5.05
CA THR A 40 -22.43 -11.77 -5.94
C THR A 40 -22.48 -13.14 -5.27
N GLY A 41 -23.34 -14.01 -5.79
CA GLY A 41 -23.18 -15.48 -5.83
C GLY A 41 -23.47 -16.28 -4.54
N PHE A 42 -23.36 -15.65 -3.38
CA PHE A 42 -23.79 -16.22 -2.11
C PHE A 42 -25.12 -15.55 -1.74
N GLU A 43 -26.13 -16.35 -1.38
CA GLU A 43 -27.48 -15.89 -1.01
C GLU A 43 -27.42 -14.60 -0.20
N ASN A 44 -28.20 -13.59 -0.60
CA ASN A 44 -28.39 -12.28 0.04
C ASN A 44 -27.80 -12.24 1.45
N VAL A 45 -26.52 -11.87 1.55
CA VAL A 45 -25.92 -11.62 2.87
C VAL A 45 -26.75 -10.47 3.43
N ASN A 46 -27.53 -10.75 4.47
CA ASN A 46 -28.28 -9.72 5.18
C ASN A 46 -27.32 -8.57 5.47
N ASN A 47 -27.75 -7.33 5.20
CA ASN A 47 -26.92 -6.15 5.43
C ASN A 47 -26.27 -6.22 6.80
N ILE A 48 -24.93 -6.11 6.82
CA ILE A 48 -24.16 -6.09 8.07
C ILE A 48 -23.90 -4.64 8.43
N GLU A 49 -24.33 -4.25 9.62
CA GLU A 49 -24.11 -2.91 10.15
C GLU A 49 -22.87 -2.92 11.05
N LEU A 50 -21.92 -2.04 10.75
CA LEU A 50 -20.71 -1.78 11.53
C LEU A 50 -20.70 -0.33 11.97
N VAL A 51 -19.98 -0.04 13.05
CA VAL A 51 -19.76 1.33 13.51
C VAL A 51 -18.28 1.49 13.85
N THR A 52 -17.68 2.62 13.46
CA THR A 52 -16.30 2.91 13.84
C THR A 52 -16.18 3.29 15.30
N ASP A 53 -15.07 2.89 15.92
CA ASP A 53 -14.70 3.26 17.28
C ASP A 53 -13.98 4.62 17.35
N VAL A 54 -13.47 4.96 18.54
CA VAL A 54 -12.76 6.22 18.83
C VAL A 54 -11.45 6.42 18.06
N VAL A 55 -10.94 5.38 17.37
CA VAL A 55 -9.79 5.47 16.45
C VAL A 55 -10.20 5.26 14.99
N GLY A 56 -11.50 5.37 14.73
CA GLY A 56 -12.09 5.34 13.40
C GLY A 56 -12.13 3.95 12.80
N LEU A 57 -12.00 2.89 13.61
CA LEU A 57 -11.91 1.50 13.15
C LEU A 57 -13.17 0.71 13.45
N THR A 58 -13.56 -0.16 12.53
CA THR A 58 -14.52 -1.23 12.83
C THR A 58 -13.80 -2.45 13.40
N GLN A 59 -14.55 -3.33 14.07
CA GLN A 59 -14.15 -4.72 14.23
C GLN A 59 -13.95 -5.40 12.86
N ILE A 60 -13.20 -6.50 12.84
CA ILE A 60 -13.11 -7.37 11.67
C ILE A 60 -14.43 -8.14 11.56
N VAL A 61 -15.07 -8.07 10.39
CA VAL A 61 -16.22 -8.91 10.05
C VAL A 61 -15.76 -10.05 9.14
N GLU A 62 -16.14 -11.29 9.47
CA GLU A 62 -15.91 -12.45 8.60
C GLU A 62 -17.02 -12.52 7.54
N LEU A 63 -16.61 -12.66 6.29
CA LEU A 63 -17.48 -12.61 5.13
C LEU A 63 -17.28 -13.86 4.26
N PRO A 64 -18.36 -14.45 3.71
CA PRO A 64 -18.25 -15.57 2.78
C PRO A 64 -17.43 -15.22 1.55
N THR A 65 -16.56 -16.15 1.15
CA THR A 65 -15.68 -16.05 -0.02
C THR A 65 -15.66 -17.35 -0.82
N PRO A 66 -15.31 -17.28 -2.12
CA PRO A 66 -15.01 -18.47 -2.89
C PRO A 66 -13.85 -19.28 -2.30
N PRO A 67 -13.74 -20.58 -2.61
CA PRO A 67 -12.61 -21.42 -2.20
C PRO A 67 -11.24 -20.82 -2.57
N VAL A 68 -10.28 -20.88 -1.65
CA VAL A 68 -8.92 -20.35 -1.83
C VAL A 68 -8.20 -20.94 -3.05
N GLU A 69 -8.52 -22.18 -3.42
CA GLU A 69 -7.97 -22.87 -4.59
C GLU A 69 -8.16 -22.08 -5.91
N TYR A 70 -9.22 -21.25 -6.03
CA TYR A 70 -9.47 -20.44 -7.23
C TYR A 70 -8.37 -19.40 -7.46
N SER A 71 -7.66 -19.02 -6.41
CA SER A 71 -6.54 -18.08 -6.47
C SER A 71 -5.18 -18.77 -6.65
N LEU A 72 -5.10 -20.09 -6.42
CA LEU A 72 -3.84 -20.83 -6.36
C LEU A 72 -3.59 -21.66 -7.61
N ASP A 73 -4.64 -22.05 -8.34
CA ASP A 73 -4.53 -22.77 -9.60
C ASP A 73 -4.86 -21.87 -10.80
N PRO A 74 -3.90 -21.56 -11.67
CA PRO A 74 -4.15 -20.75 -12.87
C PRO A 74 -5.12 -21.41 -13.86
N ASN A 75 -5.41 -22.70 -13.75
CA ASN A 75 -6.36 -23.39 -14.64
C ASN A 75 -7.82 -23.18 -14.22
N ILE A 76 -8.05 -22.68 -13.00
CA ILE A 76 -9.39 -22.36 -12.53
C ILE A 76 -9.76 -20.96 -13.04
N ASN A 77 -10.86 -20.87 -13.80
CA ASN A 77 -11.37 -19.62 -14.39
C ASN A 77 -12.52 -19.02 -13.57
N GLN A 78 -12.50 -19.18 -12.25
CA GLN A 78 -13.47 -18.60 -11.33
C GLN A 78 -12.85 -17.40 -10.59
N ILE A 79 -13.69 -16.46 -10.17
CA ILE A 79 -13.25 -15.27 -9.43
C ILE A 79 -12.88 -15.71 -7.99
N PRO A 80 -11.67 -15.42 -7.49
CA PRO A 80 -11.20 -15.91 -6.19
C PRO A 80 -11.58 -15.02 -4.99
N TYR A 81 -12.49 -14.07 -5.18
CA TYR A 81 -12.93 -13.12 -4.17
C TYR A 81 -14.42 -12.85 -4.28
N SER A 82 -15.03 -12.49 -3.15
CA SER A 82 -16.38 -11.95 -3.11
C SER A 82 -16.37 -10.44 -3.28
N LEU A 83 -17.48 -9.89 -3.80
CA LEU A 83 -17.71 -8.46 -3.91
C LEU A 83 -18.73 -8.00 -2.86
N TYR A 84 -18.37 -6.92 -2.17
CA TYR A 84 -19.21 -6.24 -1.20
C TYR A 84 -19.29 -4.76 -1.53
N ASP A 85 -20.49 -4.21 -1.42
CA ASP A 85 -20.73 -2.77 -1.49
C ASP A 85 -20.83 -2.21 -0.08
N LEU A 86 -20.26 -1.04 0.13
CA LEU A 86 -20.17 -0.36 1.42
C LEU A 86 -20.87 0.99 1.30
N THR A 87 -21.80 1.27 2.21
CA THR A 87 -22.37 2.62 2.39
C THR A 87 -21.91 3.15 3.73
N VAL A 88 -21.18 4.27 3.71
CA VAL A 88 -20.61 4.89 4.91
C VAL A 88 -21.27 6.23 5.16
N GLU A 89 -21.84 6.38 6.35
CA GLU A 89 -22.62 7.54 6.76
C GLU A 89 -22.14 8.09 8.09
N ARG A 90 -22.02 9.42 8.18
CA ARG A 90 -21.77 10.13 9.42
C ARG A 90 -22.38 11.52 9.35
N ASP A 91 -23.15 11.91 10.37
CA ASP A 91 -23.70 13.28 10.44
C ASP A 91 -22.60 14.33 10.30
N GLY A 92 -22.82 15.30 9.42
CA GLY A 92 -21.86 16.37 9.10
C GLY A 92 -20.91 16.04 7.94
N PHE A 93 -21.00 14.84 7.36
CA PHE A 93 -20.18 14.41 6.23
C PHE A 93 -21.02 14.01 5.02
N ASP A 94 -20.41 14.03 3.85
CA ASP A 94 -21.00 13.47 2.64
C ASP A 94 -21.02 11.92 2.73
N THR A 95 -22.09 11.29 2.25
CA THR A 95 -22.18 9.82 2.22
C THR A 95 -21.21 9.26 1.18
N VAL A 96 -20.43 8.25 1.55
CA VAL A 96 -19.52 7.56 0.63
C VAL A 96 -20.05 6.17 0.34
N ILE A 97 -20.22 5.84 -0.94
CA ILE A 97 -20.62 4.52 -1.42
C ILE A 97 -19.44 3.91 -2.16
N ILE A 98 -18.94 2.77 -1.69
CA ILE A 98 -17.87 2.01 -2.34
C ILE A 98 -18.48 0.75 -2.93
N ARG A 99 -18.40 0.61 -4.25
CA ARG A 99 -18.89 -0.56 -4.98
C ARG A 99 -17.75 -1.49 -5.35
N GLY A 100 -17.96 -2.79 -5.14
CA GLY A 100 -17.01 -3.82 -5.54
C GLY A 100 -15.78 -3.94 -4.64
N CYS A 101 -15.91 -3.68 -3.33
CA CYS A 101 -14.86 -4.01 -2.37
C CYS A 101 -14.59 -5.51 -2.40
N GLN A 102 -13.32 -5.90 -2.57
CA GLN A 102 -12.93 -7.29 -2.81
C GLN A 102 -12.48 -7.94 -1.51
N VAL A 103 -13.01 -9.12 -1.21
CA VAL A 103 -12.61 -9.90 -0.03
C VAL A 103 -12.15 -11.28 -0.48
N PHE A 104 -10.88 -11.59 -0.22
CA PHE A 104 -10.26 -12.88 -0.52
C PHE A 104 -10.37 -13.82 0.69
N PRO A 105 -10.44 -15.15 0.46
CA PRO A 105 -10.42 -16.13 1.54
C PRO A 105 -9.12 -16.04 2.34
N THR A 106 -9.19 -16.29 3.64
CA THR A 106 -8.06 -16.31 4.61
C THR A 106 -7.33 -14.98 4.83
N GLN A 107 -7.69 -13.92 4.10
CA GLN A 107 -7.03 -12.62 4.15
C GLN A 107 -7.94 -11.58 4.81
N ILE A 108 -7.33 -10.55 5.40
CA ILE A 108 -8.03 -9.38 5.92
C ILE A 108 -7.94 -8.28 4.85
N ALA A 109 -9.08 -7.94 4.27
CA ALA A 109 -9.27 -6.76 3.45
C ALA A 109 -9.38 -5.52 4.35
N TYR A 110 -8.57 -4.51 4.06
CA TYR A 110 -8.55 -3.24 4.77
C TYR A 110 -9.07 -2.12 3.86
N GLN A 111 -10.26 -1.60 4.17
CA GLN A 111 -10.89 -0.51 3.43
C GLN A 111 -10.70 0.81 4.18
N VAL A 112 -10.01 1.76 3.55
CA VAL A 112 -9.92 3.14 4.04
C VAL A 112 -11.02 3.97 3.38
N VAL A 113 -11.68 4.83 4.15
CA VAL A 113 -12.75 5.72 3.68
C VAL A 113 -12.47 7.12 4.19
N ASN A 114 -12.27 8.06 3.27
CA ASN A 114 -12.04 9.46 3.57
C ASN A 114 -13.36 10.20 3.41
N LEU A 115 -13.92 10.72 4.51
CA LEU A 115 -15.19 11.45 4.51
C LEU A 115 -14.93 12.95 4.45
N GLU A 116 -15.54 13.61 3.47
CA GLU A 116 -15.51 15.07 3.32
C GLU A 116 -16.65 15.73 4.10
N ASN A 117 -16.40 16.93 4.63
CA ASN A 117 -17.41 17.67 5.39
C ASN A 117 -18.54 18.16 4.46
N ASN A 118 -19.78 17.98 4.90
CA ASN A 118 -20.93 18.52 4.20
C ASN A 118 -21.08 20.03 4.53
N LEU A 119 -20.76 20.90 3.56
CA LEU A 119 -20.84 22.36 3.71
C LEU A 119 -22.26 22.94 3.61
N GLY A 120 -23.31 22.10 3.60
CA GLY A 120 -24.71 22.54 3.69
C GLY A 120 -25.26 23.30 2.49
N ARG A 121 -24.54 23.36 1.36
CA ARG A 121 -25.01 24.03 0.13
C ARG A 121 -25.53 23.03 -0.90
N GLY A 122 -26.76 22.55 -0.68
CA GLY A 122 -27.60 21.87 -1.66
C GLY A 122 -27.40 20.35 -1.79
N GLY A 123 -28.49 19.59 -1.57
CA GLY A 123 -28.54 18.13 -1.73
C GLY A 123 -27.64 17.34 -0.77
N MET A 124 -28.06 16.12 -0.42
CA MET A 124 -27.16 15.17 0.24
C MET A 124 -26.17 14.70 -0.82
N ARG A 125 -24.95 15.26 -0.86
CA ARG A 125 -23.94 14.87 -1.85
C ARG A 125 -23.47 13.46 -1.50
N GLN A 126 -23.51 12.58 -2.50
CA GLN A 126 -23.01 11.21 -2.39
C GLN A 126 -21.76 11.08 -3.24
N GLU A 127 -20.68 10.60 -2.65
CA GLU A 127 -19.51 10.15 -3.39
C GLU A 127 -19.67 8.67 -3.72
N VAL A 128 -19.52 8.30 -4.99
CA VAL A 128 -19.61 6.90 -5.42
C VAL A 128 -18.27 6.47 -6.00
N ILE A 129 -17.60 5.57 -5.32
CA ILE A 129 -16.32 4.97 -5.69
C ILE A 129 -16.61 3.59 -6.28
N ASN A 130 -16.15 3.34 -7.51
CA ASN A 130 -16.31 2.05 -8.17
C ASN A 130 -14.94 1.36 -8.25
N ILE A 131 -14.79 0.22 -7.58
CA ILE A 131 -13.57 -0.58 -7.62
C ILE A 131 -13.66 -1.55 -8.80
N PRO A 132 -12.77 -1.46 -9.79
CA PRO A 132 -12.78 -2.38 -10.92
C PRO A 132 -12.25 -3.77 -10.52
N PRO A 133 -12.53 -4.82 -11.30
CA PRO A 133 -12.02 -6.17 -11.03
C PRO A 133 -10.50 -6.22 -10.92
N ASN A 134 -9.94 -7.12 -10.12
CA ASN A 134 -8.50 -7.41 -10.12
C ASN A 134 -8.00 -7.71 -11.54
N THR A 135 -6.79 -7.27 -11.91
CA THR A 135 -6.30 -7.35 -13.29
C THR A 135 -6.18 -8.77 -13.79
N LEU A 136 -5.97 -9.75 -12.92
CA LEU A 136 -5.93 -11.18 -13.26
C LEU A 136 -7.31 -11.76 -13.63
N ASN A 137 -8.40 -11.05 -13.35
CA ASN A 137 -9.78 -11.46 -13.66
C ASN A 137 -10.49 -10.51 -14.64
N GLY A 138 -10.15 -9.23 -14.67
CA GLY A 138 -10.80 -8.22 -15.53
C GLY A 138 -10.20 -8.15 -16.93
N ASP A 139 -10.90 -7.49 -17.84
CA ASP A 139 -10.41 -7.20 -19.19
C ASP A 139 -9.60 -5.90 -19.19
N TYR A 140 -8.29 -6.03 -19.39
CA TYR A 140 -7.32 -4.94 -19.31
C TYR A 140 -6.39 -5.02 -20.51
N PRO A 141 -6.05 -3.87 -21.15
CA PRO A 141 -5.16 -3.90 -22.29
C PRO A 141 -3.77 -4.42 -21.89
N PRO A 142 -3.13 -5.22 -22.76
CA PRO A 142 -1.80 -5.76 -22.51
C PRO A 142 -0.78 -4.62 -22.42
N LYS A 143 0.24 -4.84 -21.59
CA LYS A 143 1.36 -3.91 -21.43
C LYS A 143 2.07 -3.71 -22.78
N ILE A 144 2.29 -2.46 -23.15
CA ILE A 144 3.09 -2.08 -24.32
C ILE A 144 4.57 -2.25 -23.95
N PRO A 145 5.34 -3.08 -24.67
CA PRO A 145 6.77 -3.24 -24.40
C PRO A 145 7.52 -1.92 -24.51
N GLU A 146 8.37 -1.67 -23.52
CA GLU A 146 9.18 -0.49 -23.42
C GLU A 146 10.63 -0.87 -23.13
N ASP A 147 11.58 -0.09 -23.65
CA ASP A 147 12.99 -0.28 -23.30
C ASP A 147 13.14 -0.15 -21.77
N PRO A 148 13.72 -1.16 -21.08
CA PRO A 148 13.94 -1.12 -19.65
C PRO A 148 14.90 -0.01 -19.20
N GLU A 149 15.73 0.49 -20.13
CA GLU A 149 16.63 1.61 -19.96
C GLU A 149 16.07 2.86 -20.63
N LYS A 150 15.68 3.84 -19.81
CA LYS A 150 15.20 5.12 -20.32
C LYS A 150 16.34 6.10 -20.56
N PRO A 151 16.25 6.93 -21.61
CA PRO A 151 17.10 8.09 -21.72
C PRO A 151 16.82 9.01 -20.53
N LEU A 152 17.87 9.51 -19.89
CA LEU A 152 17.72 10.49 -18.82
C LEU A 152 17.31 11.83 -19.42
N PRO A 153 16.47 12.62 -18.72
CA PRO A 153 16.08 13.93 -19.20
C PRO A 153 17.33 14.80 -19.41
N PRO A 154 17.34 15.66 -20.46
CA PRO A 154 18.39 16.66 -20.57
C PRO A 154 18.37 17.53 -19.30
N PRO A 155 19.52 18.03 -18.82
CA PRO A 155 19.58 18.85 -17.62
C PRO A 155 18.78 20.14 -17.81
N THR A 156 17.52 20.14 -17.39
CA THR A 156 16.63 21.30 -17.36
C THR A 156 17.00 22.14 -16.14
N SER A 157 17.76 23.21 -16.39
CA SER A 157 18.02 24.34 -15.47
C SER A 157 18.13 24.02 -13.96
N GLY A 158 18.75 22.89 -13.58
CA GLY A 158 19.36 22.73 -12.27
C GLY A 158 19.12 21.47 -11.44
N VAL A 159 18.17 20.56 -11.75
CA VAL A 159 17.97 19.39 -10.87
C VAL A 159 17.68 18.10 -11.64
N VAL A 160 18.72 17.48 -12.21
CA VAL A 160 18.66 16.03 -12.44
C VAL A 160 18.87 15.38 -11.08
N LEU A 161 17.94 14.52 -10.65
CA LEU A 161 18.13 13.76 -9.41
C LEU A 161 19.43 12.94 -9.54
N PRO A 162 20.45 13.16 -8.68
CA PRO A 162 21.72 12.44 -8.79
C PRO A 162 21.57 10.93 -8.52
N GLN A 163 20.48 10.56 -7.82
CA GLN A 163 20.11 9.21 -7.43
C GLN A 163 18.58 9.10 -7.24
N PRO A 164 18.02 7.89 -7.32
CA PRO A 164 16.59 7.68 -7.04
C PRO A 164 16.21 8.09 -5.62
N ILE A 165 15.07 8.78 -5.50
CA ILE A 165 14.47 9.21 -4.24
C ILE A 165 13.06 8.64 -4.19
N VAL A 166 12.67 8.08 -3.05
CA VAL A 166 11.29 7.67 -2.80
C VAL A 166 10.50 8.93 -2.42
N PRO A 167 9.47 9.32 -3.20
CA PRO A 167 8.72 10.53 -2.88
C PRO A 167 7.76 10.28 -1.71
N GLU A 168 7.32 11.36 -1.08
CA GLU A 168 6.24 11.29 -0.08
C GLU A 168 4.90 10.95 -0.75
N TYR A 169 4.65 11.59 -1.90
CA TYR A 169 3.44 11.47 -2.69
C TYR A 169 3.76 11.17 -4.14
N ILE A 170 2.83 10.51 -4.81
CA ILE A 170 2.80 10.33 -6.26
C ILE A 170 1.50 10.89 -6.82
N ILE A 171 1.58 11.55 -7.98
CA ILE A 171 0.40 12.01 -8.72
C ILE A 171 0.07 10.98 -9.80
N VAL A 172 -1.04 10.27 -9.59
CA VAL A 172 -1.57 9.24 -10.48
C VAL A 172 -2.63 9.82 -11.39
N HIS A 173 -2.46 9.67 -12.70
CA HIS A 173 -3.47 10.02 -13.69
C HIS A 173 -4.39 8.82 -13.98
N GLN A 174 -5.69 8.95 -13.69
CA GLN A 174 -6.66 7.85 -13.77
C GLN A 174 -7.14 7.60 -15.21
N GLY A 175 -6.22 7.32 -16.13
CA GLY A 175 -6.52 7.16 -17.55
C GLY A 175 -5.30 6.85 -18.39
N VAL A 176 -5.45 6.91 -19.71
CA VAL A 176 -4.31 6.89 -20.64
C VAL A 176 -3.58 8.24 -20.61
N PRO A 177 -2.28 8.33 -20.97
CA PRO A 177 -1.48 9.55 -20.77
C PRO A 177 -2.02 10.85 -21.39
N ASP A 178 -2.84 10.74 -22.44
CA ASP A 178 -3.35 11.86 -23.23
C ASP A 178 -4.86 12.10 -23.02
N ASP A 179 -5.47 11.50 -22.00
CA ASP A 179 -6.88 11.73 -21.65
C ASP A 179 -7.03 12.95 -20.74
N PRO A 180 -7.46 14.13 -21.24
CA PRO A 180 -7.59 15.32 -20.39
C PRO A 180 -8.79 15.26 -19.44
N SER A 181 -9.72 14.30 -19.62
CA SER A 181 -10.90 14.14 -18.77
C SER A 181 -10.63 13.30 -17.53
N ALA A 182 -9.56 12.51 -17.53
CA ALA A 182 -9.18 11.66 -16.42
C ALA A 182 -8.63 12.49 -15.24
N PRO A 183 -9.12 12.24 -14.01
CA PRO A 183 -8.65 12.96 -12.82
C PRO A 183 -7.23 12.56 -12.44
N ASN A 184 -6.54 13.48 -11.74
CA ASN A 184 -5.27 13.21 -11.09
C ASN A 184 -5.48 13.05 -9.58
N TYR A 185 -4.98 11.95 -9.02
CA TYR A 185 -5.00 11.68 -7.59
C TYR A 185 -3.61 11.82 -7.00
N LYS A 186 -3.49 12.63 -5.94
CA LYS A 186 -2.26 12.73 -5.15
C LYS A 186 -2.33 11.72 -4.01
N VAL A 187 -1.51 10.68 -4.06
CA VAL A 187 -1.59 9.53 -3.14
C VAL A 187 -0.26 9.37 -2.40
N PRO A 188 -0.24 9.04 -1.10
CA PRO A 188 0.99 8.65 -0.42
C PRO A 188 1.69 7.52 -1.18
N PHE A 189 3.00 7.61 -1.38
CA PHE A 189 3.73 6.66 -2.22
C PHE A 189 3.49 5.20 -1.80
N LYS A 190 3.53 4.91 -0.50
CA LYS A 190 3.30 3.55 0.01
C LYS A 190 1.88 3.06 -0.24
N ASP A 191 0.89 3.93 -0.13
CA ASP A 191 -0.52 3.57 -0.36
C ASP A 191 -0.77 3.34 -1.85
N TYR A 192 -0.08 4.07 -2.73
CA TYR A 192 -0.05 3.75 -4.16
C TYR A 192 0.51 2.35 -4.43
N ILE A 193 1.65 1.98 -3.83
CA ILE A 193 2.23 0.63 -4.02
C ILE A 193 1.28 -0.47 -3.49
N LYS A 194 0.63 -0.26 -2.34
CA LYS A 194 -0.39 -1.18 -1.78
C LYS A 194 -1.60 -1.32 -2.71
N ASN A 195 -2.06 -0.20 -3.27
CA ASN A 195 -3.15 -0.16 -4.24
C ASN A 195 -2.83 -0.97 -5.49
N VAL A 196 -1.67 -0.68 -6.11
CA VAL A 196 -1.22 -1.39 -7.30
C VAL A 196 -1.08 -2.89 -7.02
N ALA A 197 -0.41 -3.28 -5.93
CA ALA A 197 -0.27 -4.69 -5.57
C ALA A 197 -1.65 -5.36 -5.41
N SER A 198 -2.61 -4.69 -4.79
CA SER A 198 -3.97 -5.22 -4.62
C SER A 198 -4.76 -5.28 -5.93
N CYS A 199 -4.43 -4.44 -6.91
CA CYS A 199 -4.96 -4.49 -8.28
C CYS A 199 -4.36 -5.63 -9.09
N GLU A 200 -3.07 -5.88 -8.93
CA GLU A 200 -2.27 -6.64 -9.89
C GLU A 200 -2.05 -8.10 -9.50
N ILE A 201 -2.12 -8.43 -8.21
CA ILE A 201 -1.85 -9.78 -7.70
C ILE A 201 -2.90 -10.21 -6.66
N TYR A 202 -3.02 -11.51 -6.43
CA TYR A 202 -3.87 -12.04 -5.37
C TYR A 202 -3.16 -11.99 -4.02
N SER A 203 -3.87 -11.55 -2.98
CA SER A 203 -3.35 -11.49 -1.62
C SER A 203 -3.15 -12.87 -0.99
N THR A 204 -3.75 -13.92 -1.54
CA THR A 204 -3.58 -15.31 -1.10
C THR A 204 -2.29 -15.98 -1.58
N TRP A 205 -1.53 -15.30 -2.45
CA TRP A 205 -0.28 -15.84 -3.00
C TRP A 205 0.83 -15.93 -1.95
N THR A 206 1.87 -16.70 -2.30
CA THR A 206 3.01 -16.89 -1.41
C THR A 206 3.70 -15.57 -1.09
N ASN A 207 4.19 -15.45 0.14
CA ASN A 207 5.01 -14.32 0.60
C ASN A 207 6.17 -14.00 -0.35
N SER A 208 6.79 -15.02 -0.97
CA SER A 208 7.87 -14.84 -1.94
C SER A 208 7.39 -14.20 -3.24
N ALA A 209 6.25 -14.65 -3.77
CA ALA A 209 5.69 -14.12 -5.01
C ALA A 209 5.19 -12.68 -4.81
N ILE A 210 4.48 -12.40 -3.72
CA ILE A 210 4.00 -11.06 -3.40
C ILE A 210 5.19 -10.08 -3.29
N ARG A 211 6.25 -10.44 -2.55
CA ARG A 211 7.48 -9.63 -2.45
C ARG A 211 8.14 -9.38 -3.81
N ALA A 212 8.29 -10.42 -4.65
CA ALA A 212 8.90 -10.26 -5.97
C ALA A 212 8.11 -9.29 -6.86
N ASN A 213 6.77 -9.39 -6.86
CA ASN A 213 5.91 -8.46 -7.59
C ASN A 213 6.00 -7.03 -7.03
N ILE A 214 6.00 -6.86 -5.70
CA ILE A 214 6.13 -5.54 -5.06
C ILE A 214 7.49 -4.90 -5.38
N PHE A 215 8.58 -5.65 -5.44
CA PHE A 215 9.87 -5.12 -5.92
C PHE A 215 9.77 -4.60 -7.36
N CYS A 216 9.07 -5.31 -8.25
CA CYS A 216 8.82 -4.82 -9.60
C CYS A 216 7.96 -3.56 -9.62
N ILE A 217 6.90 -3.50 -8.80
CA ILE A 217 6.01 -2.33 -8.72
C ILE A 217 6.80 -1.11 -8.23
N ILE A 218 7.60 -1.24 -7.17
CA ILE A 218 8.44 -0.15 -6.64
C ILE A 218 9.47 0.29 -7.69
N SER A 219 10.18 -0.66 -8.30
CA SER A 219 11.24 -0.37 -9.26
C SER A 219 10.70 0.34 -10.51
N PHE A 220 9.59 -0.13 -11.07
CA PHE A 220 8.91 0.52 -12.18
C PHE A 220 8.47 1.95 -11.81
N THR A 221 7.84 2.10 -10.65
CA THR A 221 7.31 3.40 -10.19
C THR A 221 8.45 4.42 -9.99
N LEU A 222 9.52 4.01 -9.31
CA LEU A 222 10.70 4.86 -9.13
C LEU A 222 11.42 5.14 -10.45
N ASN A 223 11.38 4.23 -11.44
CA ASN A 223 11.89 4.53 -12.78
C ASN A 223 11.12 5.69 -13.43
N ARG A 224 9.77 5.65 -13.40
CA ARG A 224 8.93 6.75 -13.95
C ARG A 224 9.24 8.10 -13.32
N ILE A 225 9.41 8.13 -11.99
CA ILE A 225 9.75 9.34 -11.24
C ILE A 225 11.18 9.81 -11.57
N TYR A 226 12.16 8.92 -11.46
CA TYR A 226 13.58 9.24 -11.64
C TYR A 226 13.91 9.71 -13.07
N THR A 227 13.22 9.15 -14.06
CA THR A 227 13.41 9.51 -15.48
C THR A 227 12.53 10.69 -15.90
N GLU A 228 11.70 11.21 -14.99
CA GLU A 228 10.69 12.22 -15.27
C GLU A 228 9.84 11.86 -16.50
N TRP A 229 9.49 10.57 -16.65
CA TRP A 229 8.99 10.05 -17.92
C TRP A 229 7.79 10.82 -18.49
N TYR A 230 6.87 11.23 -17.62
CA TYR A 230 5.71 12.05 -17.98
C TYR A 230 5.97 13.55 -17.77
N ARG A 231 6.62 13.94 -16.68
CA ARG A 231 6.96 15.34 -16.37
C ARG A 231 7.82 16.00 -17.45
N GLY A 232 8.86 15.30 -17.91
CA GLY A 232 9.74 15.72 -19.01
C GLY A 232 9.03 15.80 -20.37
N LYS A 233 7.81 15.25 -20.48
CA LYS A 233 6.91 15.40 -21.65
C LYS A 233 5.84 16.49 -21.44
N GLY A 234 6.00 17.33 -20.42
CA GLY A 234 5.06 18.41 -20.10
C GLY A 234 3.79 17.97 -19.39
N LYS A 235 3.72 16.72 -18.88
CA LYS A 235 2.56 16.26 -18.09
C LYS A 235 2.66 16.73 -16.64
N ASN A 236 1.52 16.88 -15.99
CA ASN A 236 1.41 17.31 -14.59
C ASN A 236 1.25 16.16 -13.59
N PHE A 237 1.50 14.92 -14.03
CA PHE A 237 1.41 13.70 -13.24
C PHE A 237 2.69 12.87 -13.39
N ASP A 238 2.87 11.89 -12.50
CA ASP A 238 4.09 11.09 -12.42
C ASP A 238 3.92 9.70 -13.04
N ILE A 239 2.69 9.18 -13.04
CA ILE A 239 2.34 7.85 -13.54
C ILE A 239 0.85 7.79 -13.92
N THR A 240 0.47 6.85 -14.77
CA THR A 240 -0.92 6.59 -15.17
C THR A 240 -1.50 5.33 -14.53
N SER A 241 -2.82 5.18 -14.53
CA SER A 241 -3.52 3.96 -14.10
C SER A 241 -3.80 2.99 -15.25
N SER A 242 -3.29 3.26 -16.45
CA SER A 242 -3.55 2.45 -17.64
C SER A 242 -2.59 1.27 -17.70
N THR A 243 -3.10 0.04 -17.65
CA THR A 243 -2.29 -1.19 -17.70
C THR A 243 -1.49 -1.36 -18.99
N ALA A 244 -1.84 -0.64 -20.07
CA ALA A 244 -1.05 -0.64 -21.29
C ALA A 244 0.28 0.10 -21.11
N TYR A 245 0.29 1.18 -20.32
CA TYR A 245 1.46 2.05 -20.15
C TYR A 245 2.15 1.83 -18.81
N ASP A 246 1.39 1.78 -17.72
CA ASP A 246 1.85 1.71 -16.34
C ASP A 246 1.09 0.63 -15.57
N HIS A 247 0.81 0.81 -14.28
CA HIS A 247 0.11 -0.18 -13.46
C HIS A 247 -1.39 0.08 -13.40
N ALA A 248 -2.17 -0.94 -13.07
CA ALA A 248 -3.53 -0.72 -12.61
C ALA A 248 -3.54 0.00 -11.26
N PHE A 249 -4.36 1.04 -11.17
CA PHE A 249 -4.64 1.77 -9.94
C PHE A 249 -6.14 2.07 -9.88
N ALA A 250 -6.74 1.90 -8.70
CA ALA A 250 -8.15 2.18 -8.47
C ALA A 250 -8.32 3.08 -7.24
N TYR A 251 -8.78 4.31 -7.44
CA TYR A 251 -9.06 5.22 -6.34
C TYR A 251 -10.03 4.59 -5.32
N GLY A 252 -9.72 4.73 -4.03
CA GLY A 252 -10.55 4.26 -2.93
C GLY A 252 -10.69 2.74 -2.78
N ARG A 253 -9.90 1.90 -3.48
CA ARG A 253 -9.96 0.45 -3.28
C ARG A 253 -9.41 0.00 -1.92
N ASN A 254 -9.88 -1.14 -1.43
CA ASN A 254 -9.29 -1.82 -0.29
C ASN A 254 -7.91 -2.43 -0.62
N PHE A 255 -7.09 -2.59 0.42
CA PHE A 255 -5.82 -3.34 0.40
C PHE A 255 -5.92 -4.59 1.28
N TYR A 256 -4.81 -5.29 1.48
CA TYR A 256 -4.74 -6.47 2.35
C TYR A 256 -3.61 -6.32 3.37
N ASP A 257 -3.81 -6.85 4.58
CA ASP A 257 -2.84 -6.70 5.69
C ASP A 257 -1.45 -7.26 5.33
N ASN A 258 -1.41 -8.43 4.70
CA ASN A 258 -0.16 -9.07 4.29
C ASN A 258 0.61 -8.26 3.23
N ILE A 259 -0.10 -7.71 2.23
CA ILE A 259 0.48 -6.81 1.23
C ILE A 259 0.96 -5.53 1.92
N SER A 260 0.17 -4.97 2.83
CA SER A 260 0.51 -3.75 3.56
C SER A 260 1.80 -3.91 4.36
N GLN A 261 1.92 -5.01 5.10
CA GLN A 261 3.12 -5.34 5.88
C GLN A 261 4.35 -5.49 4.98
N ILE A 262 4.22 -6.19 3.84
CA ILE A 262 5.33 -6.35 2.90
C ILE A 262 5.74 -5.00 2.32
N VAL A 263 4.80 -4.16 1.89
CA VAL A 263 5.13 -2.82 1.36
C VAL A 263 5.84 -1.99 2.43
N ASP A 264 5.31 -1.92 3.65
CA ASP A 264 5.93 -1.14 4.73
C ASP A 264 7.34 -1.65 5.09
N GLU A 265 7.65 -2.92 4.83
CA GLU A 265 8.98 -3.51 4.98
C GLU A 265 9.95 -3.11 3.86
N ILE A 266 9.51 -3.07 2.59
CA ILE A 266 10.42 -2.98 1.43
C ILE A 266 10.26 -1.75 0.54
N PHE A 267 9.36 -0.80 0.87
CA PHE A 267 8.99 0.33 -0.01
C PHE A 267 10.15 1.18 -0.53
N SER A 268 11.29 1.18 0.17
CA SER A 268 12.49 1.94 -0.20
C SER A 268 13.49 1.17 -1.04
N THR A 269 13.23 -0.10 -1.35
CA THR A 269 14.16 -1.00 -2.05
C THR A 269 13.63 -1.34 -3.43
N TYR A 270 14.46 -1.17 -4.45
CA TYR A 270 14.12 -1.35 -5.85
C TYR A 270 15.14 -2.21 -6.60
N VAL A 271 14.76 -2.66 -7.79
CA VAL A 271 15.63 -3.47 -8.67
C VAL A 271 16.48 -2.54 -9.52
N ARG A 272 17.76 -2.82 -9.64
CA ARG A 272 18.69 -2.06 -10.49
C ARG A 272 19.58 -2.99 -11.28
N ARG A 273 19.94 -2.62 -12.51
CA ARG A 273 21.01 -3.29 -13.25
C ARG A 273 22.37 -2.90 -12.65
N ILE A 274 23.27 -3.87 -12.45
CA ILE A 274 24.58 -3.59 -11.85
C ILE A 274 25.32 -2.55 -12.71
N GLY A 275 25.88 -1.54 -12.04
CA GLY A 275 26.60 -0.44 -12.70
C GLY A 275 25.71 0.65 -13.32
N ARG A 276 24.38 0.54 -13.20
CA ARG A 276 23.43 1.54 -13.72
C ARG A 276 22.89 2.42 -12.60
N LYS A 277 22.47 3.65 -12.94
CA LYS A 277 21.94 4.61 -11.95
C LYS A 277 20.43 4.49 -11.76
N GLN A 278 19.69 4.40 -12.86
CA GLN A 278 18.22 4.35 -12.83
C GLN A 278 17.70 3.03 -12.24
N PRO A 279 16.57 3.04 -11.51
CA PRO A 279 15.83 1.83 -11.20
C PRO A 279 15.48 1.12 -12.51
N LEU A 280 15.45 -0.21 -12.51
CA LEU A 280 15.06 -0.98 -13.68
C LEU A 280 13.56 -0.75 -13.94
N LEU A 281 13.17 -0.41 -15.17
CA LEU A 281 11.75 -0.44 -15.55
C LEU A 281 11.31 -1.91 -15.68
N THR A 282 10.95 -2.49 -14.55
CA THR A 282 10.54 -3.89 -14.40
C THR A 282 9.11 -4.09 -14.88
N GLN A 283 8.89 -4.03 -16.18
CA GLN A 283 7.63 -4.47 -16.78
C GLN A 283 7.35 -5.93 -16.38
N TYR A 284 6.06 -6.25 -16.25
CA TYR A 284 5.54 -7.56 -15.88
C TYR A 284 4.18 -7.77 -16.57
N CYS A 285 3.76 -9.04 -16.66
CA CYS A 285 2.49 -9.42 -17.25
C CYS A 285 1.88 -10.62 -16.50
N ASP A 286 0.61 -10.96 -16.76
CA ASP A 286 -0.04 -12.06 -16.03
C ASP A 286 0.65 -13.42 -16.26
N GLY A 287 1.17 -13.65 -17.47
CA GLY A 287 1.77 -14.91 -17.90
C GLY A 287 0.78 -16.08 -18.02
N LYS A 288 -0.52 -15.78 -18.07
CA LYS A 288 -1.60 -16.74 -18.33
C LYS A 288 -2.33 -16.40 -19.63
N ARG A 289 -2.83 -15.17 -19.77
CA ARG A 289 -3.52 -14.69 -20.99
C ARG A 289 -2.56 -14.03 -21.96
N VAL A 290 -1.48 -13.44 -21.44
CA VAL A 290 -0.43 -12.78 -22.22
C VAL A 290 0.90 -13.48 -21.96
N SER A 291 1.68 -13.73 -23.01
CA SER A 291 3.05 -14.20 -22.87
C SER A 291 3.98 -13.03 -22.51
N CYS A 292 4.82 -13.21 -21.48
CA CYS A 292 5.71 -12.16 -21.01
C CYS A 292 7.09 -12.27 -21.69
N PRO A 293 7.54 -11.32 -22.52
CA PRO A 293 8.87 -11.34 -23.13
C PRO A 293 9.93 -10.91 -22.10
N GLU A 294 10.63 -11.87 -21.49
CA GLU A 294 11.73 -11.62 -20.52
C GLU A 294 11.33 -10.77 -19.28
N TRP A 295 10.04 -10.68 -19.02
CA TRP A 295 9.46 -10.00 -17.87
C TRP A 295 8.97 -10.98 -16.82
N LEU A 296 8.79 -10.49 -15.59
CA LEU A 296 8.13 -11.28 -14.57
C LEU A 296 6.72 -11.65 -15.01
N SER A 297 6.45 -12.96 -15.01
CA SER A 297 5.10 -13.50 -15.10
C SER A 297 4.51 -13.57 -13.69
N GLN A 298 3.36 -12.95 -13.46
CA GLN A 298 2.71 -12.94 -12.15
C GLN A 298 2.36 -14.36 -11.70
N TRP A 299 1.68 -15.15 -12.54
CA TRP A 299 1.40 -16.57 -12.23
C TRP A 299 2.67 -17.42 -12.14
N GLY A 300 3.67 -17.17 -12.98
CA GLY A 300 4.94 -17.86 -12.93
C GLY A 300 5.73 -17.56 -11.65
N SER A 301 5.66 -16.32 -11.14
CA SER A 301 6.25 -15.93 -9.86
C SER A 301 5.59 -16.66 -8.69
N GLN A 302 4.26 -16.84 -8.73
CA GLN A 302 3.54 -17.65 -7.76
C GLN A 302 3.97 -19.12 -7.81
N LYS A 303 4.09 -19.70 -9.01
CA LYS A 303 4.61 -21.07 -9.19
C LYS A 303 6.01 -21.23 -8.59
N LEU A 304 6.92 -20.31 -8.85
CA LEU A 304 8.28 -20.33 -8.30
C LEU A 304 8.28 -20.15 -6.77
N GLY A 305 7.41 -19.28 -6.25
CA GLY A 305 7.23 -19.10 -4.81
C GLY A 305 6.74 -20.37 -4.10
N VAL A 306 5.79 -21.10 -4.70
CA VAL A 306 5.33 -22.42 -4.21
C VAL A 306 6.45 -23.46 -4.23
N GLN A 307 7.39 -23.37 -5.19
CA GLN A 307 8.60 -24.20 -5.24
C GLN A 307 9.68 -23.80 -4.21
N GLY A 308 9.38 -22.84 -3.32
CA GLY A 308 10.28 -22.40 -2.27
C GLY A 308 11.36 -21.41 -2.72
N LYS A 309 11.25 -20.85 -3.94
CA LYS A 309 12.17 -19.79 -4.38
C LYS A 309 11.96 -18.53 -3.55
N VAL A 310 13.06 -17.92 -3.12
CA VAL A 310 13.02 -16.64 -2.41
C VAL A 310 12.81 -15.48 -3.41
N PRO A 311 12.32 -14.30 -2.97
CA PRO A 311 11.98 -13.20 -3.89
C PRO A 311 13.10 -12.83 -4.87
N TYR A 312 14.34 -12.77 -4.39
CA TYR A 312 15.48 -12.40 -5.23
C TYR A 312 15.85 -13.46 -6.28
N GLU A 313 15.59 -14.74 -6.01
CA GLU A 313 15.75 -15.80 -7.01
C GLU A 313 14.67 -15.71 -8.10
N ILE A 314 13.44 -15.37 -7.72
CA ILE A 314 12.35 -15.11 -8.66
C ILE A 314 12.71 -13.93 -9.57
N LEU A 315 13.20 -12.82 -9.00
CA LEU A 315 13.64 -11.67 -9.80
C LEU A 315 14.78 -12.03 -10.76
N ARG A 316 15.79 -12.79 -10.32
CA ARG A 316 16.90 -13.23 -11.18
C ARG A 316 16.45 -14.23 -12.26
N TYR A 317 15.43 -15.03 -12.00
CA TYR A 317 14.86 -15.92 -12.99
C TYR A 317 14.32 -15.15 -14.20
N TYR A 318 13.63 -14.02 -13.95
CA TYR A 318 13.02 -13.23 -15.03
C TYR A 318 13.94 -12.17 -15.60
N TYR A 319 14.65 -11.42 -14.77
CA TYR A 319 15.48 -10.31 -15.20
C TYR A 319 16.97 -10.68 -15.34
N GLY A 320 17.34 -11.94 -15.13
CA GLY A 320 18.72 -12.42 -15.23
C GLY A 320 19.59 -12.06 -14.01
N ASN A 321 20.84 -12.53 -14.02
CA ASN A 321 21.76 -12.38 -12.89
C ASN A 321 22.40 -10.99 -12.77
N ASN A 322 22.27 -10.14 -13.79
CA ASN A 322 22.82 -8.78 -13.80
C ASN A 322 21.83 -7.78 -13.16
N ILE A 323 21.32 -8.10 -11.99
CA ILE A 323 20.48 -7.21 -11.18
C ILE A 323 21.00 -7.18 -9.75
N GLU A 324 20.61 -6.16 -9.01
CA GLU A 324 20.80 -6.01 -7.57
C GLU A 324 19.56 -5.35 -6.96
N LEU A 325 19.35 -5.59 -5.66
CA LEU A 325 18.35 -4.86 -4.87
C LEU A 325 19.05 -3.70 -4.17
N VAL A 326 18.59 -2.49 -4.44
CA VAL A 326 19.20 -1.24 -3.96
C VAL A 326 18.20 -0.51 -3.12
N THR A 327 18.63 -0.05 -1.95
CA THR A 327 17.81 0.81 -1.10
C THR A 327 18.06 2.25 -1.51
N ALA A 328 17.00 2.98 -1.87
CA ALA A 328 17.09 4.37 -2.28
C ALA A 328 17.77 5.20 -1.20
N GLU A 329 18.78 6.00 -1.50
CA GLU A 329 19.46 6.76 -0.46
C GLU A 329 18.57 7.79 0.22
N LYS A 330 17.41 8.15 -0.36
CA LYS A 330 16.52 9.17 0.21
C LYS A 330 15.04 8.83 0.11
N VAL A 331 14.28 9.22 1.14
CA VAL A 331 12.80 9.26 1.15
C VAL A 331 12.37 10.69 1.49
N ALA A 332 11.38 11.23 0.78
CA ALA A 332 10.84 12.55 1.09
C ALA A 332 9.70 12.43 2.12
N GLY A 333 9.51 13.49 2.92
CA GLY A 333 8.34 13.62 3.81
C GLY A 333 8.49 12.99 5.20
N SER A 334 9.59 12.30 5.49
CA SER A 334 9.87 11.78 6.83
C SER A 334 10.62 12.82 7.69
N PRO A 335 10.15 13.17 8.90
CA PRO A 335 10.84 14.13 9.77
C PRO A 335 12.21 13.64 10.24
N GLN A 336 12.43 12.33 10.37
CA GLN A 336 13.68 11.77 10.88
C GLN A 336 13.95 10.34 10.40
N SER A 337 15.23 10.04 10.16
CA SER A 337 15.69 8.70 9.78
C SER A 337 15.63 7.67 10.90
N TYR A 338 15.22 6.45 10.54
CA TYR A 338 15.34 5.27 11.37
C TYR A 338 16.80 5.08 11.80
N PRO A 339 17.07 4.83 13.08
CA PRO A 339 18.42 4.79 13.64
C PRO A 339 19.27 3.58 13.22
N GLY A 340 18.86 2.83 12.18
CA GLY A 340 19.57 1.65 11.69
C GLY A 340 19.42 0.39 12.55
N ARG A 341 18.70 0.47 13.67
CA ARG A 341 18.45 -0.65 14.59
C ARG A 341 17.09 -0.52 15.27
N PRO A 342 16.44 -1.64 15.64
CA PRO A 342 15.14 -1.57 16.32
C PRO A 342 15.25 -0.90 17.68
N LEU A 343 14.21 -0.15 18.08
CA LEU A 343 14.07 0.38 19.44
C LEU A 343 13.16 -0.55 20.25
N THR A 344 13.68 -1.04 21.36
CA THR A 344 13.01 -1.97 22.28
C THR A 344 13.35 -1.63 23.73
N ILE A 345 12.76 -2.36 24.69
CA ILE A 345 13.02 -2.17 26.12
C ILE A 345 14.53 -2.13 26.41
N GLY A 346 14.96 -1.08 27.11
CA GLY A 346 16.38 -0.80 27.40
C GLY A 346 17.08 0.10 26.38
N SER A 347 16.46 0.38 25.23
CA SER A 347 16.95 1.40 24.30
C SER A 347 16.85 2.80 24.92
N SER A 348 17.78 3.68 24.59
CA SER A 348 17.75 5.07 25.07
C SER A 348 18.38 6.03 24.06
N GLY A 349 18.13 7.33 24.24
CA GLY A 349 18.70 8.42 23.46
C GLY A 349 17.68 9.21 22.64
N SER A 350 18.19 10.02 21.71
CA SER A 350 17.37 10.95 20.91
C SER A 350 16.32 10.24 20.07
N ALA A 351 16.64 9.10 19.46
CA ALA A 351 15.69 8.34 18.64
C ALA A 351 14.48 7.83 19.44
N VAL A 352 14.69 7.41 20.70
CA VAL A 352 13.60 7.02 21.60
C VAL A 352 12.73 8.23 21.94
N ARG A 353 13.38 9.36 22.28
CA ARG A 353 12.68 10.61 22.59
C ARG A 353 11.82 11.09 21.41
N THR A 354 12.33 10.95 20.18
CA THR A 354 11.56 11.26 18.95
C THR A 354 10.29 10.44 18.90
N ILE A 355 10.38 9.10 19.04
CA ILE A 355 9.18 8.25 18.95
C ILE A 355 8.22 8.52 20.08
N GLN A 356 8.69 8.73 21.31
CA GLN A 356 7.84 9.12 22.44
C GLN A 356 7.06 10.42 22.12
N SER A 357 7.73 11.43 21.57
CA SER A 357 7.12 12.70 21.19
C SER A 357 6.09 12.55 20.07
N GLN A 358 6.42 11.79 19.02
CA GLN A 358 5.50 11.51 17.92
C GLN A 358 4.29 10.72 18.39
N LEU A 359 4.47 9.67 19.20
CA LEU A 359 3.37 8.89 19.79
C LEU A 359 2.46 9.77 20.66
N ASN A 360 3.02 10.63 21.51
CA ASN A 360 2.23 11.55 22.32
C ASN A 360 1.41 12.54 21.47
N ARG A 361 1.97 13.00 20.35
CA ARG A 361 1.24 13.86 19.41
C ARG A 361 0.12 13.12 18.70
N ILE A 362 0.37 11.89 18.26
CA ILE A 362 -0.62 11.01 17.61
C ILE A 362 -1.73 10.67 18.60
N ALA A 363 -1.40 10.38 19.87
CA ALA A 363 -2.34 10.05 20.94
C ALA A 363 -3.36 11.17 21.25
N ARG A 364 -3.18 12.39 20.73
CA ARG A 364 -4.20 13.44 20.78
C ARG A 364 -5.40 13.15 19.88
N ASN A 365 -5.16 12.48 18.76
CA ASN A 365 -6.19 12.06 17.79
C ASN A 365 -6.54 10.58 17.94
N TYR A 366 -5.64 9.77 18.51
CA TYR A 366 -5.81 8.34 18.74
C TYR A 366 -5.76 8.04 20.24
N PRO A 367 -6.84 8.29 21.00
CA PRO A 367 -6.83 8.27 22.47
C PRO A 367 -6.57 6.88 23.07
N LEU A 368 -6.71 5.81 22.28
CA LEU A 368 -6.36 4.46 22.72
C LEU A 368 -4.86 4.28 22.91
N ILE A 369 -4.00 5.08 22.25
CA ILE A 369 -2.55 5.03 22.43
C ILE A 369 -2.18 5.66 23.77
N PRO A 370 -1.63 4.90 24.74
CA PRO A 370 -1.16 5.45 26.00
C PRO A 370 -0.12 6.56 25.80
N ARG A 371 -0.28 7.67 26.50
CA ARG A 371 0.76 8.71 26.57
C ARG A 371 1.94 8.22 27.39
N VAL A 372 3.14 8.61 26.97
CA VAL A 372 4.40 8.18 27.57
C VAL A 372 5.24 9.39 27.99
N ALA A 373 6.16 9.19 28.94
CA ALA A 373 7.14 10.22 29.26
C ALA A 373 8.10 10.39 28.08
N GLU A 374 8.43 11.63 27.72
CA GLU A 374 9.46 11.95 26.72
C GLU A 374 10.82 12.07 27.41
N ASP A 375 11.27 10.99 28.03
CA ASP A 375 12.53 10.92 28.78
C ASP A 375 13.69 10.35 27.94
N GLY A 376 13.40 9.85 26.74
CA GLY A 376 14.38 9.18 25.89
C GLY A 376 14.78 7.80 26.40
N ILE A 377 13.97 7.16 27.26
CA ILE A 377 14.18 5.82 27.80
C ILE A 377 13.03 4.91 27.35
N TYR A 378 13.36 3.84 26.62
CA TYR A 378 12.38 2.90 26.12
C TYR A 378 12.06 1.88 27.22
N GLY A 379 11.07 2.18 28.04
CA GLY A 379 10.56 1.29 29.09
C GLY A 379 9.29 0.53 28.69
N PRO A 380 8.72 -0.28 29.61
CA PRO A 380 7.49 -1.04 29.38
C PRO A 380 6.31 -0.19 28.88
N LYS A 381 6.14 1.04 29.39
CA LYS A 381 5.09 1.97 28.95
C LYS A 381 5.24 2.39 27.49
N THR A 382 6.47 2.62 27.03
CA THR A 382 6.75 2.92 25.62
C THR A 382 6.45 1.70 24.74
N ALA A 383 6.83 0.50 25.19
CA ALA A 383 6.53 -0.74 24.47
C ALA A 383 5.03 -0.97 24.32
N GLU A 384 4.24 -0.73 25.38
CA GLU A 384 2.78 -0.82 25.36
C GLU A 384 2.15 0.21 24.40
N ALA A 385 2.63 1.45 24.41
CA ALA A 385 2.16 2.48 23.48
C ALA A 385 2.46 2.14 22.03
N VAL A 386 3.66 1.61 21.75
CA VAL A 386 4.04 1.13 20.42
C VAL A 386 3.21 -0.07 20.01
N LYS A 387 2.95 -1.01 20.90
CA LYS A 387 2.10 -2.17 20.62
C LYS A 387 0.67 -1.76 20.25
N THR A 388 0.12 -0.79 20.98
CA THR A 388 -1.21 -0.24 20.70
C THR A 388 -1.23 0.51 19.36
N PHE A 389 -0.20 1.31 19.07
CA PHE A 389 -0.03 1.94 17.76
C PHE A 389 0.01 0.89 16.64
N GLN A 390 0.82 -0.16 16.80
CA GLN A 390 0.94 -1.24 15.82
C GLN A 390 -0.41 -1.91 15.55
N GLN A 391 -1.19 -2.20 16.61
CA GLN A 391 -2.53 -2.77 16.49
C GLN A 391 -3.48 -1.88 15.67
N ILE A 392 -3.51 -0.58 15.95
CA ILE A 392 -4.38 0.38 15.25
C ILE A 392 -4.02 0.41 13.76
N PHE A 393 -2.74 0.42 13.42
CA PHE A 393 -2.25 0.62 12.06
C PHE A 393 -1.89 -0.68 11.30
N GLY A 394 -2.34 -1.85 11.78
CA GLY A 394 -2.22 -3.12 11.06
C GLY A 394 -0.79 -3.69 10.98
N LEU A 395 0.09 -3.28 11.90
CA LEU A 395 1.46 -3.76 12.00
C LEU A 395 1.57 -4.95 12.99
N PRO A 396 2.62 -5.76 12.89
CA PRO A 396 2.93 -6.77 13.91
C PRO A 396 3.03 -6.15 15.30
N GLN A 397 2.27 -6.67 16.27
CA GLN A 397 2.13 -6.10 17.61
C GLN A 397 3.28 -6.51 18.55
N THR A 398 4.51 -6.22 18.15
CA THR A 398 5.74 -6.62 18.85
C THR A 398 6.07 -5.72 20.03
N GLY A 399 5.55 -4.49 20.07
CA GLY A 399 5.98 -3.45 21.00
C GLY A 399 7.41 -2.95 20.74
N VAL A 400 7.99 -3.33 19.59
CA VAL A 400 9.32 -2.93 19.11
C VAL A 400 9.17 -1.98 17.94
N VAL A 401 9.90 -0.87 17.95
CA VAL A 401 9.95 0.04 16.80
C VAL A 401 11.03 -0.43 15.85
N ASP A 402 10.64 -1.30 14.92
CA ASP A 402 11.45 -1.69 13.77
C ASP A 402 11.35 -0.67 12.63
N TYR A 403 11.90 -1.03 11.46
CA TYR A 403 11.88 -0.18 10.27
C TYR A 403 10.46 0.24 9.87
N ALA A 404 9.57 -0.73 9.68
CA ALA A 404 8.19 -0.48 9.26
C ALA A 404 7.42 0.36 10.28
N THR A 405 7.57 0.05 11.58
CA THR A 405 6.91 0.77 12.67
C THR A 405 7.39 2.22 12.76
N TRP A 406 8.69 2.47 12.62
CA TRP A 406 9.25 3.84 12.62
C TRP A 406 8.61 4.72 11.54
N TYR A 407 8.55 4.25 10.29
CA TYR A 407 7.95 5.06 9.21
C TYR A 407 6.46 5.19 9.37
N LYS A 408 5.75 4.15 9.84
CA LYS A 408 4.33 4.28 10.06
C LYS A 408 4.02 5.33 11.13
N ILE A 409 4.79 5.38 12.23
CA ILE A 409 4.67 6.44 13.25
C ILE A 409 4.95 7.81 12.62
N SER A 410 6.02 7.92 11.83
CA SER A 410 6.36 9.15 11.11
C SER A 410 5.24 9.62 10.17
N ASP A 411 4.70 8.75 9.33
CA ASP A 411 3.64 9.08 8.36
C ASP A 411 2.38 9.58 9.07
N VAL A 412 1.95 8.85 10.10
CA VAL A 412 0.78 9.21 10.90
C VAL A 412 1.03 10.53 11.63
N TYR A 413 2.23 10.72 12.20
CA TYR A 413 2.63 11.98 12.84
C TYR A 413 2.53 13.17 11.89
N VAL A 414 3.08 13.05 10.67
CA VAL A 414 3.01 14.11 9.65
C VAL A 414 1.56 14.30 9.18
N GLY A 415 0.79 13.22 9.06
CA GLY A 415 -0.63 13.24 8.75
C GLY A 415 -1.47 14.06 9.75
N VAL A 416 -1.28 13.82 11.05
CA VAL A 416 -2.06 14.51 12.10
C VAL A 416 -1.54 15.91 12.42
N THR A 417 -0.29 16.25 12.10
CA THR A 417 0.32 17.56 12.44
C THR A 417 0.09 18.64 11.39
N ARG A 418 -0.05 18.30 10.10
CA ARG A 418 -0.32 19.28 9.02
C ARG A 418 -1.48 20.24 9.32
N ILE A 419 -2.49 19.80 10.07
CA ILE A 419 -3.64 20.63 10.46
C ILE A 419 -3.30 21.62 11.57
N ALA A 420 -2.45 21.25 12.53
CA ALA A 420 -2.07 22.18 13.59
C ALA A 420 -1.37 23.41 13.00
N GLU A 421 -0.53 23.21 11.98
CA GLU A 421 0.18 24.27 11.27
C GLU A 421 -0.72 25.10 10.33
N LEU A 422 -1.79 24.52 9.77
CA LEU A 422 -2.77 25.27 8.95
C LEU A 422 -3.71 26.14 9.81
N THR A 423 -3.92 25.78 11.09
CA THR A 423 -4.73 26.57 12.04
C THR A 423 -3.96 27.64 12.81
N THR A 424 -2.62 27.63 12.73
CA THR A 424 -1.75 28.67 13.32
C THR A 424 -1.12 29.49 12.19
N THR A 425 -1.43 30.79 12.14
CA THR A 425 -0.98 31.81 11.16
C THR A 425 0.33 31.56 10.39
N GLU A 426 0.30 31.95 9.11
CA GLU A 426 1.27 31.85 7.98
C GLU A 426 2.79 32.10 8.22
N SER A 427 3.29 32.25 9.44
CA SER A 427 4.67 32.66 9.71
C SER A 427 5.68 31.54 9.99
N SER A 428 5.29 30.27 9.88
CA SER A 428 6.21 29.14 10.07
C SER A 428 6.17 28.11 8.94
N ARG A 429 6.23 28.56 7.68
CA ARG A 429 6.68 27.69 6.58
C ARG A 429 8.19 27.47 6.67
N ILE A 430 8.62 26.75 7.70
CA ILE A 430 9.88 26.01 7.70
C ILE A 430 9.50 24.54 7.90
N VAL A 431 8.78 23.98 6.93
CA VAL A 431 8.93 22.55 6.66
C VAL A 431 10.31 22.44 6.04
N ARG A 432 11.34 22.23 6.87
CA ARG A 432 12.61 21.73 6.34
C ARG A 432 12.23 20.49 5.54
N GLN A 433 12.56 20.47 4.26
CA GLN A 433 12.55 19.26 3.45
C GLN A 433 13.49 18.27 4.15
N ASN A 434 12.97 17.53 5.14
CA ASN A 434 13.76 16.57 5.88
C ASN A 434 13.94 15.39 4.95
N MET A 435 15.12 15.43 4.31
CA MET A 435 15.63 14.44 3.40
C MET A 435 16.14 13.28 4.24
N PHE A 436 15.45 12.16 4.14
CA PHE A 436 15.76 10.95 4.89
C PHE A 436 16.85 10.12 4.20
N ILE A 437 17.51 9.21 4.92
CA ILE A 437 18.35 8.13 4.35
C ILE A 437 17.91 6.78 4.96
N PRO A 438 17.39 5.82 4.17
CA PRO A 438 16.97 4.54 4.69
C PRO A 438 18.11 3.66 5.15
N PRO A 439 17.87 2.86 6.20
CA PRO A 439 18.77 1.79 6.55
C PRO A 439 18.84 0.82 5.39
N ILE A 440 20.02 0.27 5.17
CA ILE A 440 20.17 -0.91 4.36
C ILE A 440 19.45 -2.05 5.09
N ILE A 441 18.50 -2.72 4.43
CA ILE A 441 17.77 -3.85 5.03
C ILE A 441 18.80 -4.89 5.52
N PRO A 442 18.90 -5.15 6.84
CA PRO A 442 19.88 -6.10 7.38
C PRO A 442 19.69 -7.49 6.76
N GLY A 443 20.75 -8.07 6.21
CA GLY A 443 20.68 -9.32 5.43
C GLY A 443 20.64 -9.14 3.91
N LEU A 444 20.62 -7.91 3.38
CA LEU A 444 21.00 -7.65 1.98
C LEU A 444 22.53 -7.71 1.77
N ASP A 445 23.32 -7.57 2.84
CA ASP A 445 24.78 -7.63 2.79
C ASP A 445 25.34 -8.76 3.63
N ASN A 446 25.59 -9.90 2.97
CA ASN A 446 26.52 -10.91 3.43
C ASN A 446 26.84 -11.88 2.27
N LYS A 447 27.77 -11.48 1.39
CA LYS A 447 28.52 -12.31 0.42
C LYS A 447 27.71 -13.24 -0.54
N ARG A 448 26.37 -13.24 -0.49
CA ARG A 448 25.47 -14.06 -1.34
C ARG A 448 24.20 -13.32 -1.81
N GLY A 449 23.96 -12.08 -1.36
CA GLY A 449 22.85 -11.24 -1.85
C GLY A 449 21.45 -11.82 -1.65
N ILE A 450 21.24 -12.64 -0.61
CA ILE A 450 19.94 -13.26 -0.30
C ILE A 450 19.37 -12.56 0.96
N PRO A 451 18.25 -11.82 0.86
CA PRO A 451 17.58 -11.26 2.03
C PRO A 451 17.21 -12.35 3.03
N LYS A 452 17.54 -12.15 4.31
CA LYS A 452 17.01 -12.96 5.41
C LYS A 452 15.89 -12.18 6.09
N PHE A 453 14.67 -12.65 5.94
CA PHE A 453 13.51 -12.13 6.65
C PHE A 453 13.40 -12.89 7.98
N TYR A 454 13.33 -12.16 9.10
CA TYR A 454 13.06 -12.74 10.42
C TYR A 454 11.54 -12.72 10.63
N TYR A 455 10.95 -13.90 10.80
CA TYR A 455 9.54 -14.10 11.14
C TYR A 455 9.36 -14.08 12.65
#